data_AF-A0A926EQD8-F1
#
_entry.id   AF-A0A926EQD8-F1
#
_cell.length_a   1.000
_cell.length_b   1.000
_cell.length_c   1.000
_cell.angle_alpha   90.00
_cell.angle_beta   90.00
_cell.angle_gamma   90.00
#
_symmetry.space_group_name_H-M   'P 1'
#
loop_
_entity.id
_entity.type
_entity.pdbx_description
1 polymer ?
#
loop_
_entity_poly.entity_id
_entity_poly.type
_entity_poly.pdbx_seq_one_letter_code
_entity_poly.pdbx_strand_id
1 'polypeptide(L)'
;MRTPRIVDAMNYIDDDLVSWAVEYRRVPFTTRLFRKPFLKACACFLVFALLFGVAFFRGNDGNVVSSPFVLTAYAVSPESSDVVTTELEKGAKVPISSFATESGVFGFVFSTPNTNDDMPASISVITNGNYDAYIQEITGITIDPAQNYYVFIPGENEVQPYTVFISSIDLGTELVYEYTLSISLQGEEYYAELVDWSQEMSL
;
A
#
# COMPACT_ATOMS: atom_id res chain seq x y z
N MET A 1 -23.14 -20.36 90.15
CA MET A 1 -22.49 -20.47 88.83
C MET A 1 -22.81 -19.20 88.06
N ARG A 2 -21.81 -18.40 87.68
CA ARG A 2 -22.01 -17.16 86.91
C ARG A 2 -22.04 -17.53 85.43
N THR A 3 -23.19 -17.34 84.79
CA THR A 3 -23.30 -17.39 83.33
C THR A 3 -22.39 -16.32 82.72
N PRO A 4 -21.63 -16.65 81.67
CA PRO A 4 -20.79 -15.68 80.98
C PRO A 4 -21.67 -14.61 80.31
N ARG A 5 -21.24 -13.34 80.42
CA ARG A 5 -21.93 -12.12 79.90
C ARG A 5 -22.30 -12.16 78.40
N ILE A 6 -21.78 -13.14 77.65
CA ILE A 6 -22.12 -13.40 76.25
C ILE A 6 -23.57 -13.90 76.10
N VAL A 7 -24.08 -14.68 77.06
CA VAL A 7 -25.44 -15.24 76.97
C VAL A 7 -26.51 -14.15 77.17
N ASP A 8 -26.24 -13.17 78.04
CA ASP A 8 -27.14 -12.01 78.22
C ASP A 8 -27.16 -11.07 77.00
N ALA A 9 -26.06 -10.98 76.24
CA ALA A 9 -25.98 -10.17 75.03
C ALA A 9 -26.70 -10.81 73.83
N MET A 10 -26.90 -12.13 73.83
CA MET A 10 -27.62 -12.84 72.76
C MET A 10 -29.13 -12.73 72.87
N ASN A 11 -29.68 -12.49 74.06
CA ASN A 11 -31.12 -12.25 74.26
C ASN A 11 -31.60 -10.88 73.76
N TYR A 12 -30.69 -10.02 73.30
CA TYR A 12 -30.99 -8.67 72.79
C TYR A 12 -30.89 -8.54 71.27
N ILE A 13 -30.62 -9.64 70.55
CA ILE A 13 -30.73 -9.64 69.09
C ILE A 13 -32.18 -9.98 68.77
N ASP A 14 -32.97 -8.92 68.62
CA ASP A 14 -34.35 -8.98 68.16
C ASP A 14 -34.37 -9.56 66.74
N ASP A 15 -35.16 -10.60 66.50
CA ASP A 15 -35.27 -11.28 65.18
C ASP A 15 -35.74 -10.30 64.08
N ASP A 16 -36.37 -9.20 64.49
CA ASP A 16 -36.79 -8.11 63.61
C ASP A 16 -35.61 -7.30 63.02
N LEU A 17 -34.42 -7.33 63.65
CA LEU A 17 -33.20 -6.74 63.09
C LEU A 17 -32.56 -7.66 62.03
N VAL A 18 -32.83 -8.97 62.09
CA VAL A 18 -32.37 -9.95 61.11
C VAL A 18 -33.26 -9.94 59.87
N SER A 19 -34.55 -9.62 60.02
CA SER A 19 -35.50 -9.51 58.89
C SER A 19 -35.19 -8.36 57.92
N TRP A 20 -34.38 -7.39 58.36
CA TRP A 20 -33.90 -6.26 57.55
C TRP A 20 -32.46 -6.41 57.05
N ALA A 21 -31.83 -7.57 57.24
CA ALA A 21 -30.58 -7.89 56.56
C ALA A 21 -30.87 -8.10 55.06
N VAL A 22 -30.95 -6.99 54.32
CA VAL A 22 -31.07 -6.97 52.86
C VAL A 22 -29.90 -7.77 52.31
N GLU A 23 -30.22 -8.94 51.76
CA GLU A 23 -29.28 -9.83 51.11
C GLU A 23 -28.51 -9.02 50.05
N TYR A 24 -27.24 -8.71 50.32
CA TYR A 24 -26.38 -7.98 49.37
C TYR A 24 -26.05 -8.92 48.21
N ARG A 25 -27.00 -9.03 47.28
CA ARG A 25 -26.83 -9.81 46.06
C ARG A 25 -25.73 -9.15 45.24
N ARG A 26 -24.53 -9.72 45.25
CA ARG A 26 -23.42 -9.27 44.40
C ARG A 26 -23.84 -9.41 42.94
N VAL A 27 -24.20 -8.28 42.33
CA VAL A 27 -24.53 -8.24 40.91
C VAL A 27 -23.24 -8.50 40.11
N PRO A 28 -23.20 -9.47 39.18
CA PRO A 28 -22.00 -9.79 38.43
C PRO A 28 -21.55 -8.59 37.59
N PHE A 29 -20.25 -8.27 37.64
CA PHE A 29 -19.63 -7.08 37.01
C PHE A 29 -19.97 -6.92 35.51
N THR A 30 -20.19 -8.04 34.81
CA THR A 30 -20.55 -8.08 33.38
C THR A 30 -21.87 -7.35 33.09
N THR A 31 -22.84 -7.39 33.99
CA THR A 31 -24.13 -6.70 33.81
C THR A 31 -24.07 -5.18 34.05
N ARG A 32 -22.98 -4.69 34.65
CA ARG A 32 -22.79 -3.26 34.96
C ARG A 32 -22.21 -2.47 33.78
N LEU A 33 -21.40 -3.09 32.92
CA LEU A 33 -20.83 -2.43 31.73
C LEU A 33 -21.89 -2.15 30.66
N PHE A 34 -22.82 -3.08 30.42
CA PHE A 34 -23.87 -2.94 29.40
C PHE A 34 -25.04 -2.01 29.79
N ARG A 35 -25.04 -1.50 31.03
CA ARG A 35 -26.06 -0.55 31.52
C ARG A 35 -25.79 0.90 31.14
N LYS A 36 -24.62 1.20 30.56
CA LYS A 36 -24.28 2.57 30.16
C LYS A 36 -24.57 2.76 28.67
N PRO A 37 -25.46 3.69 28.29
CA PRO A 37 -25.90 3.86 26.90
C PRO A 37 -24.74 4.27 25.95
N PHE A 38 -23.68 4.88 26.47
CA PHE A 38 -22.51 5.22 25.65
C PHE A 38 -21.74 4.00 25.13
N LEU A 39 -21.72 2.88 25.86
CA LEU A 39 -21.03 1.67 25.41
C LEU A 39 -21.75 1.04 24.21
N LYS A 40 -23.08 1.14 24.18
CA LYS A 40 -23.92 0.72 23.04
C LYS A 40 -23.68 1.63 21.83
N ALA A 41 -23.53 2.94 22.05
CA ALA A 41 -23.19 3.88 20.98
C ALA A 41 -21.80 3.63 20.39
N CYS A 42 -20.79 3.30 21.21
CA CYS A 42 -19.45 2.92 20.73
C CYS A 42 -19.48 1.62 19.91
N ALA A 43 -20.28 0.62 20.31
CA ALA A 43 -20.44 -0.59 19.52
C ALA A 43 -21.08 -0.30 18.14
N CYS A 44 -22.07 0.59 18.08
CA CYS A 44 -22.63 1.06 16.81
C CYS A 44 -21.58 1.82 15.99
N PHE A 45 -20.80 2.73 16.58
CA PHE A 45 -19.73 3.43 15.88
C PHE A 45 -18.65 2.50 15.34
N LEU A 46 -18.30 1.43 16.06
CA LEU A 46 -17.38 0.40 15.57
C LEU A 46 -17.96 -0.35 14.37
N VAL A 47 -19.25 -0.70 14.41
CA VAL A 47 -19.93 -1.35 13.28
C VAL A 47 -20.04 -0.39 12.10
N PHE A 48 -20.36 0.89 12.31
CA PHE A 48 -20.36 1.91 11.27
C PHE A 48 -18.96 2.14 10.70
N ALA A 49 -17.91 2.22 11.52
CA ALA A 49 -16.53 2.35 11.06
C ALA A 49 -16.05 1.12 10.28
N LEU A 50 -16.54 -0.08 10.61
CA LEU A 50 -16.19 -1.31 9.90
C LEU A 50 -16.99 -1.45 8.60
N LEU A 51 -18.27 -1.08 8.59
CA LEU A 51 -19.11 -1.09 7.38
C LEU A 51 -18.72 0.02 6.39
N PHE A 52 -18.44 1.24 6.87
CA PHE A 52 -18.06 2.37 6.03
C PHE A 52 -16.55 2.45 5.77
N GLY A 53 -15.71 1.97 6.68
CA GLY A 53 -14.25 1.91 6.47
C GLY A 53 -13.86 0.93 5.36
N VAL A 54 -14.61 -0.17 5.20
CA VAL A 54 -14.43 -1.08 4.05
C VAL A 54 -15.01 -0.49 2.76
N ALA A 55 -16.01 0.38 2.85
CA ALA A 55 -16.57 1.07 1.68
C ALA A 55 -15.62 2.14 1.11
N PHE A 56 -14.80 2.78 1.94
CA PHE A 56 -13.85 3.82 1.48
C PHE A 56 -12.68 3.27 0.65
N PHE A 57 -12.39 1.96 0.73
CA PHE A 57 -11.41 1.28 -0.13
C PHE A 57 -12.05 0.58 -1.34
N ARG A 58 -13.35 0.73 -1.55
CA ARG A 58 -14.07 0.17 -2.70
C ARG A 58 -14.49 1.32 -3.61
N GLY A 59 -13.93 1.35 -4.82
CA GLY A 59 -14.44 2.19 -5.89
C GLY A 59 -15.93 1.92 -6.13
N ASN A 60 -16.61 2.88 -6.74
CA ASN A 60 -18.08 2.92 -6.89
C ASN A 60 -18.68 1.70 -7.64
N ASP A 61 -17.85 0.85 -8.24
CA ASP A 61 -18.25 -0.39 -8.94
C ASP A 61 -17.83 -1.68 -8.22
N GLY A 62 -17.31 -1.60 -6.99
CA GLY A 62 -17.00 -2.80 -6.18
C GLY A 62 -15.82 -3.65 -6.67
N ASN A 63 -15.28 -3.37 -7.86
CA ASN A 63 -13.99 -3.87 -8.33
C ASN A 63 -12.87 -3.06 -7.68
N VAL A 64 -12.00 -3.76 -6.94
CA VAL A 64 -10.64 -3.28 -6.76
C VAL A 64 -10.05 -3.35 -8.15
N VAL A 65 -10.09 -2.23 -8.87
CA VAL A 65 -9.32 -2.10 -10.10
C VAL A 65 -7.87 -2.17 -9.64
N SER A 66 -7.27 -3.35 -9.79
CA SER A 66 -5.82 -3.48 -9.79
C SER A 66 -5.41 -3.26 -11.23
N SER A 67 -4.41 -2.41 -11.46
CA SER A 67 -3.78 -2.41 -12.78
C SER A 67 -3.30 -3.84 -13.10
N PRO A 68 -3.55 -4.35 -14.32
CA PRO A 68 -3.01 -5.63 -14.75
C PRO A 68 -1.52 -5.54 -15.07
N PHE A 69 -0.97 -4.33 -15.27
CA PHE A 69 0.45 -4.17 -15.57
C PHE A 69 1.24 -4.01 -14.29
N VAL A 70 2.13 -4.97 -14.06
CA VAL A 70 3.16 -4.87 -13.05
C VAL A 70 4.33 -4.12 -13.65
N LEU A 71 4.55 -2.90 -13.15
CA LEU A 71 5.67 -2.08 -13.58
C LEU A 71 6.95 -2.60 -12.92
N THR A 72 7.94 -2.97 -13.73
CA THR A 72 9.17 -3.58 -13.27
C THR A 72 10.31 -2.58 -13.37
N ALA A 73 11.08 -2.42 -12.29
CA ALA A 73 12.28 -1.59 -12.24
C ALA A 73 13.55 -2.46 -12.31
N TYR A 74 14.62 -1.89 -12.85
CA TYR A 74 15.89 -2.59 -13.08
C TYR A 74 17.01 -1.99 -12.23
N ALA A 75 17.83 -2.85 -11.65
CA ALA A 75 19.03 -2.48 -10.89
C ALA A 75 20.18 -3.45 -11.16
N VAL A 76 21.40 -3.02 -10.89
CA VAL A 76 22.57 -3.91 -10.87
C VAL A 76 22.76 -4.43 -9.44
N SER A 77 22.81 -5.75 -9.28
CA SER A 77 23.08 -6.38 -8.00
C SER A 77 24.47 -5.99 -7.48
N PRO A 78 24.59 -5.49 -6.23
CA PRO A 78 25.90 -5.15 -5.66
C PRO A 78 26.77 -6.39 -5.44
N GLU A 79 26.18 -7.58 -5.35
CA GLU A 79 26.89 -8.82 -5.04
C GLU A 79 27.39 -9.55 -6.28
N SER A 80 26.60 -9.57 -7.36
CA SER A 80 26.90 -10.37 -8.56
C SER A 80 27.16 -9.56 -9.82
N SER A 81 26.96 -8.24 -9.80
CA SER A 81 26.98 -7.37 -10.99
C SER A 81 25.96 -7.78 -12.07
N ASP A 82 25.06 -8.71 -11.77
CA ASP A 82 23.95 -9.08 -12.66
C ASP A 82 22.82 -8.07 -12.55
N VAL A 83 22.02 -7.95 -13.61
CA VAL A 83 20.81 -7.16 -13.59
C VAL A 83 19.71 -7.90 -12.84
N VAL A 84 19.16 -7.25 -11.82
CA VAL A 84 18.01 -7.71 -11.05
C VAL A 84 16.78 -6.87 -11.39
N THR A 85 15.63 -7.53 -11.45
CA THR A 85 14.34 -6.89 -11.68
C THR A 85 13.54 -6.90 -10.39
N THR A 86 12.84 -5.80 -10.12
CA THR A 86 11.95 -5.67 -8.95
C THR A 86 10.62 -5.08 -9.39
N GLU A 87 9.54 -5.73 -9.03
CA GLU A 87 8.18 -5.22 -9.25
C GLU A 87 7.93 -4.00 -8.36
N LEU A 88 7.36 -2.94 -8.92
CA LEU A 88 7.02 -1.73 -8.21
C LEU A 88 5.64 -1.84 -7.58
N GLU A 89 5.62 -1.77 -6.25
CA GLU A 89 4.38 -1.62 -5.48
C GLU A 89 4.15 -0.15 -5.09
N LYS A 90 2.87 0.26 -5.05
CA LYS A 90 2.51 1.64 -4.70
C LYS A 90 3.02 2.02 -3.31
N GLY A 91 3.79 3.10 -3.23
CA GLY A 91 4.41 3.61 -2.00
C GLY A 91 5.63 2.84 -1.51
N ALA A 92 6.03 1.77 -2.21
CA ALA A 92 7.26 1.04 -1.91
C ALA A 92 8.45 1.67 -2.65
N LYS A 93 9.56 1.84 -1.93
CA LYS A 93 10.82 2.31 -2.50
C LYS A 93 11.70 1.12 -2.86
N VAL A 94 12.06 1.00 -4.13
CA VAL A 94 12.94 -0.06 -4.63
C VAL A 94 14.23 0.54 -5.18
N PRO A 95 15.39 -0.10 -4.96
CA PRO A 95 16.65 0.36 -5.52
C PRO A 95 16.63 0.22 -7.05
N ILE A 96 17.22 1.18 -7.74
CA ILE A 96 17.37 1.18 -9.20
C ILE A 96 18.80 1.58 -9.58
N SER A 97 19.21 1.22 -10.80
CA SER A 97 20.50 1.62 -11.35
C SER A 97 20.33 2.33 -12.69
N SER A 98 21.31 3.18 -13.02
CA SER A 98 21.38 3.76 -14.36
C SER A 98 22.07 2.79 -15.32
N PHE A 99 21.52 2.68 -16.53
CA PHE A 99 22.04 1.85 -17.60
C PHE A 99 22.46 2.73 -18.77
N ALA A 100 23.55 2.34 -19.44
CA ALA A 100 24.00 3.00 -20.66
C ALA A 100 23.21 2.48 -21.87
N THR A 101 22.76 3.37 -22.72
CA THR A 101 22.23 3.05 -24.05
C THR A 101 23.39 2.78 -25.02
N GLU A 102 23.12 2.22 -26.19
CA GLU A 102 24.13 2.07 -27.27
C GLU A 102 24.83 3.40 -27.61
N SER A 103 24.09 4.51 -27.54
CA SER A 103 24.61 5.87 -27.76
C SER A 103 25.47 6.42 -26.61
N GLY A 104 25.64 5.67 -25.52
CA GLY A 104 26.40 6.06 -24.34
C GLY A 104 25.67 7.00 -23.38
N VAL A 105 24.35 7.15 -23.54
CA VAL A 105 23.51 7.98 -22.65
C VAL A 105 23.01 7.14 -21.49
N PHE A 106 23.00 7.72 -20.29
CA PHE A 106 22.60 7.00 -19.09
C PHE A 106 21.14 7.32 -18.73
N GLY A 107 20.37 6.28 -18.45
CA GLY A 107 18.98 6.40 -18.04
C GLY A 107 18.55 5.31 -17.08
N PHE A 108 17.41 5.51 -16.44
CA PHE A 108 16.75 4.53 -15.59
C PHE A 108 15.76 3.72 -16.41
N VAL A 109 15.73 2.41 -16.20
CA VAL A 109 14.96 1.49 -17.04
C VAL A 109 13.79 0.92 -16.25
N PHE A 110 12.62 0.94 -16.89
CA PHE A 110 11.40 0.31 -16.41
C PHE A 110 10.80 -0.55 -17.52
N SER A 111 9.96 -1.52 -17.18
CA SER A 111 9.19 -2.27 -18.17
C SER A 111 7.79 -2.62 -17.72
N THR A 112 6.90 -2.82 -18.68
CA THR A 112 5.57 -3.40 -18.48
C THR A 112 5.40 -4.61 -19.41
N PRO A 113 4.55 -5.58 -19.04
CA PRO A 113 4.16 -6.65 -19.96
C PRO A 113 3.65 -6.09 -21.30
N ASN A 114 4.09 -6.67 -22.40
CA ASN A 114 3.52 -6.39 -23.71
C ASN A 114 2.22 -7.17 -23.86
N THR A 115 1.09 -6.47 -23.93
CA THR A 115 -0.25 -7.06 -24.12
C THR A 115 -0.63 -7.26 -25.58
N ASN A 116 0.25 -6.91 -26.52
CA ASN A 116 0.01 -7.12 -27.94
C ASN A 116 0.99 -8.13 -28.53
N ASP A 117 0.51 -9.36 -28.75
CA ASP A 117 1.29 -10.44 -29.36
C ASP A 117 1.69 -10.15 -30.82
N ASP A 118 1.01 -9.22 -31.51
CA ASP A 118 1.30 -8.84 -32.88
C ASP A 118 2.34 -7.71 -33.00
N MET A 119 2.66 -7.02 -31.89
CA MET A 119 3.67 -5.97 -31.87
C MET A 119 4.94 -6.43 -31.13
N PRO A 120 6.14 -6.22 -31.70
CA PRO A 120 7.38 -6.56 -31.01
C PRO A 120 7.56 -5.68 -29.77
N ALA A 121 8.39 -6.14 -28.84
CA ALA A 121 8.88 -5.32 -27.72
C ALA A 121 9.36 -3.96 -28.22
N SER A 122 8.95 -2.91 -27.51
CA SER A 122 9.32 -1.54 -27.81
C SER A 122 10.22 -0.96 -26.72
N ILE A 123 11.08 -0.03 -27.11
CA ILE A 123 11.85 0.80 -26.18
C ILE A 123 11.39 2.23 -26.40
N SER A 124 10.75 2.81 -25.39
CA SER A 124 10.31 4.20 -25.39
C SER A 124 11.23 5.05 -24.52
N VAL A 125 11.60 6.23 -25.02
CA VAL A 125 12.44 7.17 -24.27
C VAL A 125 11.57 8.24 -23.65
N ILE A 126 11.76 8.45 -22.35
CA ILE A 126 11.10 9.50 -21.59
C ILE A 126 12.18 10.48 -21.16
N THR A 127 12.07 11.73 -21.62
CA THR A 127 13.00 12.77 -21.20
C THR A 127 12.29 14.13 -21.19
N ASN A 128 12.76 15.02 -20.34
CA ASN A 128 12.36 16.43 -20.35
C ASN A 128 13.28 17.28 -21.27
N GLY A 129 14.28 16.66 -21.91
CA GLY A 129 15.17 17.31 -22.88
C GLY A 129 14.81 17.02 -24.34
N ASN A 130 15.51 17.68 -25.27
CA ASN A 130 15.46 17.34 -26.69
C ASN A 130 16.33 16.10 -26.95
N TYR A 131 15.76 14.92 -26.73
CA TYR A 131 16.41 13.65 -27.06
C TYR A 131 15.56 12.90 -28.09
N ASP A 132 15.77 13.22 -29.37
CA ASP A 132 15.13 12.55 -30.51
C ASP A 132 16.05 11.43 -31.06
N ALA A 133 16.45 10.49 -30.20
CA ALA A 133 17.24 9.34 -30.64
C ALA A 133 16.47 8.04 -30.41
N TYR A 134 16.43 7.22 -31.45
CA TYR A 134 15.91 5.86 -31.39
C TYR A 134 16.91 4.95 -30.67
N ILE A 135 16.48 4.29 -29.61
CA ILE A 135 17.30 3.34 -28.83
C ILE A 135 16.94 1.93 -29.27
N GLN A 136 17.94 1.17 -29.73
CA GLN A 136 17.78 -0.24 -30.08
C GLN A 136 18.20 -1.18 -28.96
N GLU A 137 19.16 -0.75 -28.14
CA GLU A 137 19.78 -1.58 -27.12
C GLU A 137 20.03 -0.79 -25.82
N ILE A 138 19.85 -1.50 -24.70
CA ILE A 138 20.20 -1.06 -23.36
C ILE A 138 21.31 -1.98 -22.87
N THR A 139 22.49 -1.42 -22.62
CA THR A 139 23.69 -2.19 -22.26
C THR A 139 23.43 -2.98 -20.98
N GLY A 140 23.64 -4.29 -21.04
CA GLY A 140 23.48 -5.20 -19.90
C GLY A 140 22.06 -5.73 -19.71
N ILE A 141 21.08 -5.27 -20.48
CA ILE A 141 19.70 -5.78 -20.44
C ILE A 141 19.39 -6.48 -21.76
N THR A 142 19.03 -7.76 -21.68
CA THR A 142 18.51 -8.50 -22.85
C THR A 142 17.04 -8.16 -23.02
N ILE A 143 16.68 -7.63 -24.19
CA ILE A 143 15.30 -7.23 -24.52
C ILE A 143 14.43 -8.48 -24.70
N ASP A 144 13.44 -8.64 -23.82
CA ASP A 144 12.42 -9.68 -23.90
C ASP A 144 11.28 -9.22 -24.82
N PRO A 145 10.92 -9.97 -25.88
CA PRO A 145 9.79 -9.64 -26.76
C PRO A 145 8.44 -9.51 -26.03
N ALA A 146 8.29 -10.10 -24.84
CA ALA A 146 7.09 -10.02 -24.02
C ALA A 146 7.00 -8.76 -23.15
N GLN A 147 7.93 -7.81 -23.28
CA GLN A 147 8.01 -6.61 -22.45
C GLN A 147 8.11 -5.34 -23.30
N ASN A 148 7.48 -4.27 -22.85
CA ASN A 148 7.70 -2.91 -23.32
C ASN A 148 8.60 -2.18 -22.32
N TYR A 149 9.69 -1.60 -22.82
CA TYR A 149 10.71 -0.94 -22.02
C TYR A 149 10.56 0.58 -22.09
N TYR A 150 10.83 1.24 -20.98
CA TYR A 150 10.81 2.68 -20.83
C TYR A 150 12.15 3.13 -20.24
N VAL A 151 12.86 3.98 -20.97
CA VAL A 151 14.15 4.54 -20.53
C VAL A 151 13.95 6.00 -20.19
N PHE A 152 14.02 6.32 -18.89
CA PHE A 152 13.98 7.69 -18.42
C PHE A 152 15.39 8.29 -18.40
N ILE A 153 15.59 9.36 -19.16
CA ILE A 153 16.86 10.09 -19.25
C ILE A 153 16.65 11.47 -18.61
N PRO A 154 17.19 11.72 -17.40
CA PRO A 154 17.07 13.01 -16.73
C PRO A 154 17.66 14.13 -17.58
N GLY A 155 17.00 15.30 -17.59
CA GLY A 155 17.55 16.48 -18.26
C GLY A 155 18.80 17.03 -17.55
N GLU A 156 19.68 17.72 -18.29
CA GLU A 156 20.95 18.27 -17.76
C GLU A 156 20.78 19.18 -16.53
N ASN A 157 19.64 19.84 -16.40
CA ASN A 157 19.33 20.76 -15.30
C ASN A 157 18.15 20.30 -14.44
N GLU A 158 17.75 19.03 -14.57
CA GLU A 158 16.63 18.49 -13.81
C GLU A 158 17.06 18.20 -12.38
N VAL A 159 16.24 18.63 -11.41
CA VAL A 159 16.55 18.51 -9.98
C VAL A 159 15.69 17.40 -9.39
N GLN A 160 16.32 16.58 -8.53
CA GLN A 160 15.66 15.48 -7.85
C GLN A 160 14.68 15.97 -6.75
N PRO A 161 13.64 15.18 -6.43
CA PRO A 161 13.29 13.89 -7.04
C PRO A 161 12.73 14.05 -8.47
N TYR A 162 13.13 13.16 -9.37
CA TYR A 162 12.60 13.13 -10.74
C TYR A 162 11.18 12.58 -10.74
N THR A 163 10.30 13.19 -11.51
CA THR A 163 8.92 12.69 -11.71
C THR A 163 8.82 12.13 -13.11
N VAL A 164 8.48 10.85 -13.23
CA VAL A 164 8.41 10.15 -14.51
C VAL A 164 6.99 9.67 -14.74
N PHE A 165 6.47 9.91 -15.94
CA PHE A 165 5.15 9.46 -16.37
C PHE A 165 5.31 8.36 -17.40
N ILE A 166 4.75 7.18 -17.11
CA ILE A 166 4.73 6.03 -18.02
C ILE A 166 3.28 5.75 -18.40
N SER A 167 3.03 5.59 -19.70
CA SER A 167 1.71 5.19 -20.21
C SER A 167 1.81 3.84 -20.91
N SER A 168 0.87 2.95 -20.61
CA SER A 168 0.75 1.62 -21.22
C SER A 168 -0.70 1.38 -21.61
N ILE A 169 -0.92 0.82 -22.80
CA ILE A 169 -2.27 0.57 -23.32
C ILE A 169 -2.53 -0.94 -23.32
N ASP A 170 -3.62 -1.35 -22.69
CA ASP A 170 -4.17 -2.69 -22.87
C ASP A 170 -5.13 -2.66 -24.07
N LEU A 171 -4.69 -3.22 -25.18
CA LEU A 171 -5.50 -3.31 -26.41
C LEU A 171 -6.63 -4.33 -26.29
N GLY A 172 -6.56 -5.28 -25.37
CA GLY A 172 -7.65 -6.23 -25.12
C GLY A 172 -8.86 -5.57 -24.46
N THR A 173 -8.62 -4.54 -23.65
CA THR A 173 -9.67 -3.79 -22.94
C THR A 173 -9.84 -2.35 -23.42
N GLU A 174 -9.01 -1.88 -24.34
CA GLU A 174 -8.93 -0.48 -24.80
C GLU A 174 -8.73 0.53 -23.64
N LEU A 175 -8.00 0.11 -22.61
CA LEU A 175 -7.72 0.93 -21.43
C LEU A 175 -6.28 1.43 -21.47
N VAL A 176 -6.11 2.71 -21.19
CA VAL A 176 -4.81 3.36 -21.00
C VAL A 176 -4.54 3.41 -19.50
N TYR A 177 -3.39 2.92 -19.08
CA TYR A 177 -2.91 2.99 -17.71
C TYR A 177 -1.74 3.94 -17.65
N GLU A 178 -1.83 4.92 -16.75
CA GLU A 178 -0.79 5.91 -16.53
C GLU A 178 -0.18 5.73 -15.14
N TYR A 179 1.15 5.70 -15.07
CA TYR A 179 1.92 5.53 -13.85
C TYR A 179 2.72 6.79 -13.58
N THR A 180 2.66 7.27 -12.34
CA THR A 180 3.51 8.34 -11.84
C THR A 180 4.57 7.75 -10.92
N LEU A 181 5.82 7.87 -11.33
CA LEU A 181 6.99 7.43 -10.59
C LEU A 181 7.74 8.62 -9.99
N SER A 182 8.34 8.40 -8.82
CA SER A 182 9.34 9.29 -8.25
C SER A 182 10.69 8.58 -8.17
N ILE A 183 11.75 9.22 -8.67
CA ILE A 183 13.12 8.73 -8.55
C ILE A 183 13.91 9.68 -7.66
N SER A 184 14.54 9.14 -6.62
CA SER A 184 15.31 9.93 -5.65
C SER A 184 16.65 9.26 -5.32
N LEU A 185 17.71 10.05 -5.19
CA LEU A 185 18.98 9.60 -4.61
C LEU A 185 18.88 9.61 -3.09
N GLN A 186 19.19 8.49 -2.46
CA GLN A 186 19.26 8.35 -1.01
C GLN A 186 20.64 7.79 -0.65
N GLY A 187 21.53 8.66 -0.16
CA GLY A 187 22.94 8.31 0.01
C GLY A 187 23.64 8.22 -1.34
N GLU A 188 24.11 7.01 -1.70
CA GLU A 188 24.82 6.73 -2.95
C GLU A 188 23.97 5.95 -3.96
N GLU A 189 22.74 5.57 -3.59
CA GLU A 189 21.87 4.70 -4.39
C GLU A 189 20.61 5.44 -4.83
N TYR A 190 20.15 5.12 -6.05
CA TYR A 190 18.87 5.61 -6.56
C TYR A 190 17.75 4.68 -6.16
N TYR A 191 16.60 5.28 -5.83
CA TYR A 191 15.37 4.56 -5.51
C TYR A 191 14.23 5.06 -6.39
N ALA A 192 13.46 4.13 -6.93
CA ALA A 192 12.16 4.41 -7.57
C ALA A 192 11.02 4.11 -6.60
N GLU A 193 9.97 4.91 -6.69
CA GLU A 193 8.71 4.72 -5.98
C GLU A 193 7.55 4.91 -6.94
N LEU A 194 6.62 3.96 -6.98
CA LEU A 194 5.33 4.16 -7.65
C LEU A 194 4.44 5.01 -6.74
N VAL A 195 4.27 6.27 -7.13
CA VAL A 195 3.51 7.26 -6.35
C VAL A 195 2.02 7.06 -6.57
N ASP A 196 1.61 6.99 -7.83
CA ASP A 196 0.21 6.83 -8.21
C ASP A 196 0.05 6.16 -9.56
N TRP A 197 -1.17 5.69 -9.83
CA TRP A 197 -1.57 5.26 -11.16
C TRP A 197 -3.06 5.55 -11.39
N SER A 198 -3.40 5.82 -12.64
CA SER A 198 -4.77 6.05 -13.11
C SER A 198 -5.06 5.14 -14.30
N GLN A 199 -6.34 5.00 -14.62
CA GLN A 199 -6.78 4.36 -15.85
C GLN A 199 -7.82 5.22 -16.54
N GLU A 200 -7.74 5.26 -17.86
CA GLU A 200 -8.68 5.96 -18.72
C GLU A 200 -9.05 5.09 -19.92
N MET A 201 -10.21 5.33 -20.51
CA MET A 201 -10.63 4.63 -21.73
C MET A 201 -9.97 5.31 -22.94
N SER A 202 -9.33 4.53 -23.81
CA SER A 202 -8.81 5.07 -25.08
C SER A 202 -9.99 5.50 -25.95
N LEU A 203 -10.03 6.78 -26.35
CA LEU A 203 -11.07 7.35 -27.21
C LEU A 203 -10.91 6.95 -28.69
#